data_AF-D8TLY4-F1
#
_entry.id   AF-D8TLY4-F1
#
_cell.length_a   1.000
_cell.length_b   1.000
_cell.length_c   1.000
_cell.angle_alpha   90.00
_cell.angle_beta   90.00
_cell.angle_gamma   90.00
#
_symmetry.space_group_name_H-M   'P 1'
#
loop_
_entity.id
_entity.type
_entity.pdbx_description
1 polymer ?
#
loop_
_entity_poly.entity_id
_entity_poly.type
_entity_poly.pdbx_seq_one_letter_code
_entity_poly.pdbx_strand_id
1 'polypeptide(L)'
;MPRPLLHVLCFSCSFPCASQRLLQVTFPATSASQVRAVGLFLLNRGVLDPLITSVKLLLSGGGSGSTATVVAPIFEASKDTSPTYTCPGMTNFTVSSSVAASRAGLSSPDFLSRSVLGVWLEFNSEAALAVTDLPFVAAVGMTVVLS
;
A
#
# COMPACT_ATOMS: atom_id res chain seq x y z
N MET A 1 -2.03 25.19 9.96
CA MET A 1 -1.20 24.38 9.04
C MET A 1 -1.09 22.98 9.63
N PRO A 2 -1.70 21.94 9.05
CA PRO A 2 -1.60 20.60 9.60
C PRO A 2 -0.21 20.02 9.26
N ARG A 3 0.50 19.52 10.27
CA ARG A 3 1.82 18.87 10.13
C ARG A 3 1.63 17.46 9.57
N PRO A 4 2.45 17.00 8.60
CA PRO A 4 2.45 15.60 8.22
C PRO A 4 3.04 14.78 9.38
N LEU A 5 2.28 13.78 9.85
CA LEU A 5 2.73 12.82 10.84
C LEU A 5 3.67 11.81 10.16
N LEU A 6 4.98 11.99 10.34
CA LEU A 6 6.00 11.07 9.84
C LEU A 6 6.20 9.94 10.85
N HIS A 7 5.66 8.75 10.58
CA HIS A 7 5.97 7.54 11.35
C HIS A 7 7.20 6.85 10.74
N VAL A 8 8.36 7.05 11.34
CA VAL A 8 9.58 6.30 11.00
C VAL A 8 9.54 4.97 11.77
N LEU A 9 9.35 3.86 11.07
CA LEU A 9 9.41 2.52 11.65
C LEU A 9 10.80 1.92 11.39
N CYS A 10 11.67 1.93 12.40
CA CYS A 10 12.90 1.13 12.42
C CYS A 10 12.60 -0.20 13.13
N PHE A 11 12.72 -1.33 12.42
CA PHE A 11 12.55 -2.66 13.02
C PHE A 11 13.88 -3.42 13.01
N SER A 12 14.41 -3.68 14.21
CA SER A 12 15.59 -4.51 14.45
C SER A 12 15.19 -5.99 14.62
N CYS A 13 15.81 -6.91 13.88
CA CYS A 13 15.69 -8.36 14.13
C CYS A 13 17.07 -9.01 14.22
N SER A 14 17.29 -9.79 15.29
CA SER A 14 18.40 -10.71 15.50
C SER A 14 17.91 -12.15 15.22
N PHE A 15 18.65 -12.94 14.45
CA PHE A 15 18.32 -14.27 13.86
C PHE A 15 17.54 -14.22 12.52
N PRO A 16 17.70 -15.21 11.60
CA PRO A 16 17.67 -14.98 10.14
C PRO A 16 16.44 -14.15 9.80
N CYS A 17 16.72 -12.96 9.28
CA CYS A 17 15.78 -11.85 9.25
C CYS A 17 14.50 -12.32 8.55
N ALA A 18 13.48 -12.67 9.32
CA ALA A 18 12.22 -13.12 8.78
C ALA A 18 11.65 -11.95 7.99
N SER A 19 11.69 -12.06 6.65
CA SER A 19 11.24 -10.98 5.77
C SER A 19 9.82 -10.60 6.16
N GLN A 20 9.63 -9.34 6.60
CA GLN A 20 8.32 -8.83 6.98
C GLN A 20 7.42 -8.93 5.75
N ARG A 21 6.43 -9.81 5.82
CA ARG A 21 5.51 -10.07 4.71
C ARG A 21 4.54 -8.92 4.46
N LEU A 22 4.38 -8.01 5.42
CA LEU A 22 3.19 -7.17 5.53
C LEU A 22 3.46 -5.85 6.24
N LEU A 23 3.06 -4.75 5.62
CA LEU A 23 2.97 -3.42 6.23
C LEU A 23 1.56 -2.87 6.03
N GLN A 24 0.86 -2.64 7.15
CA GLN A 24 -0.46 -2.01 7.15
C GLN A 24 -0.35 -0.60 7.72
N VAL A 25 -0.88 0.38 7.00
CA VAL A 25 -0.90 1.79 7.40
C VAL A 25 -2.33 2.28 7.40
N THR A 26 -2.79 2.85 8.51
CA THR A 26 -4.14 3.43 8.63
C THR A 26 -4.09 4.93 8.40
N PHE A 27 -5.18 5.45 7.82
CA PHE A 27 -5.33 6.87 7.52
C PHE A 27 -6.67 7.36 8.08
N PRO A 28 -6.82 8.67 8.34
CA PRO A 28 -8.13 9.27 8.49
C PRO A 28 -9.01 8.90 7.30
N ALA A 29 -10.26 8.52 7.57
CA ALA A 29 -11.19 8.05 6.54
C ALA A 29 -11.29 9.08 5.40
N THR A 30 -10.95 8.64 4.19
CA THR A 30 -10.90 9.48 2.99
C THR A 30 -11.75 8.84 1.90
N SER A 31 -12.51 9.60 1.10
CA SER A 31 -13.33 8.99 0.05
C SER A 31 -12.46 8.30 -1.01
N ALA A 32 -12.81 7.08 -1.39
CA ALA A 32 -12.14 6.35 -2.47
C ALA A 32 -12.19 7.10 -3.81
N SER A 33 -13.21 7.94 -4.02
CA SER A 33 -13.32 8.80 -5.19
C SER A 33 -12.21 9.88 -5.29
N GLN A 34 -11.60 10.24 -4.15
CA GLN A 34 -10.57 11.26 -4.07
C GLN A 34 -9.15 10.68 -4.18
N VAL A 35 -8.96 9.39 -3.92
CA VAL A 35 -7.64 8.75 -3.95
C VAL A 35 -7.20 8.52 -5.41
N ARG A 36 -5.96 8.91 -5.72
CA ARG A 36 -5.33 8.74 -7.06
C ARG A 36 -4.15 7.81 -7.07
N ALA A 37 -3.38 7.78 -5.99
CA ALA A 37 -2.23 6.91 -5.87
C ALA A 37 -1.90 6.60 -4.41
N VAL A 38 -1.25 5.46 -4.19
CA VAL A 38 -0.53 5.15 -2.96
C VAL A 38 0.95 5.42 -3.20
N GLY A 39 1.54 6.30 -2.41
CA GLY A 39 2.95 6.63 -2.47
C GLY A 39 3.74 5.87 -1.42
N LEU A 40 4.91 5.37 -1.80
CA LEU A 40 5.85 4.68 -0.93
C LEU A 40 7.22 5.35 -1.02
N PHE A 41 7.74 5.83 0.11
CA PHE A 41 9.10 6.35 0.17
C PHE A 41 10.08 5.25 0.60
N LEU A 42 10.91 4.83 -0.33
CA LEU A 42 11.94 3.81 -0.11
C LEU A 42 13.27 4.47 0.22
N LEU A 43 13.91 4.01 1.30
CA LEU A 43 15.30 4.32 1.64
C LEU A 43 16.26 3.27 1.06
N ASN A 44 15.81 2.02 1.00
CA ASN A 44 16.52 0.91 0.38
C ASN A 44 15.52 0.06 -0.40
N ARG A 45 15.90 -0.36 -1.61
CA ARG A 45 15.09 -1.27 -2.43
C ARG A 45 15.34 -2.72 -2.04
N GLY A 46 16.56 -3.05 -1.58
CA GLY A 46 16.98 -4.43 -1.47
C GLY A 46 17.16 -5.10 -2.83
N VAL A 47 17.25 -6.43 -2.83
CA VAL A 47 17.51 -7.25 -4.04
C VAL A 47 16.35 -8.19 -4.39
N LEU A 48 15.30 -8.23 -3.57
CA LEU A 48 14.13 -9.06 -3.81
C LEU A 48 13.37 -8.61 -5.07
N ASP A 49 13.02 -9.56 -5.92
CA ASP A 49 12.26 -9.31 -7.15
C ASP A 49 11.13 -10.34 -7.34
N PRO A 50 9.85 -9.92 -7.39
CA PRO A 50 9.40 -8.55 -7.14
C PRO A 50 9.64 -8.14 -5.69
N LEU A 51 9.93 -6.86 -5.46
CA LEU A 51 10.09 -6.33 -4.11
C LEU A 51 8.74 -6.32 -3.36
N ILE A 52 7.73 -5.70 -3.98
CA ILE A 52 6.36 -5.60 -3.48
C ILE A 52 5.53 -6.56 -4.29
N THR A 53 4.85 -7.47 -3.60
CA THR A 53 3.99 -8.48 -4.24
C THR A 53 2.58 -7.95 -4.44
N SER A 54 2.07 -7.13 -3.51
CA SER A 54 0.76 -6.51 -3.66
C SER A 54 0.64 -5.17 -2.91
N VAL A 55 -0.18 -4.27 -3.45
CA VAL A 55 -0.68 -3.07 -2.74
C VAL A 55 -2.19 -3.10 -2.77
N LYS A 56 -2.82 -2.94 -1.61
CA LYS A 56 -4.27 -3.04 -1.42
C LYS A 56 -4.78 -1.85 -0.63
N LEU A 57 -5.96 -1.37 -0.97
CA LEU A 57 -6.70 -0.39 -0.17
C LEU A 57 -7.62 -1.13 0.80
N LEU A 58 -7.71 -0.61 2.03
CA LEU A 58 -8.69 -1.03 3.02
C LEU A 58 -9.88 -0.10 2.94
N LEU A 59 -11.02 -0.61 2.52
CA LEU A 59 -12.25 0.15 2.35
C LEU A 59 -13.23 -0.14 3.48
N SER A 60 -14.05 0.84 3.82
CA SER A 60 -15.22 0.63 4.66
C SER A 60 -16.18 -0.39 4.02
N GLY A 61 -16.90 -1.12 4.86
CA GLY A 61 -17.92 -2.09 4.47
C GLY A 61 -19.11 -1.45 3.77
N GLY A 62 -20.00 -2.28 3.24
CA GLY A 62 -21.26 -1.83 2.65
C GLY A 62 -22.34 -1.61 3.70
N GLY A 63 -22.98 -0.44 3.69
CA GLY A 63 -24.11 -0.08 4.55
C GLY A 63 -23.74 0.72 5.81
N SER A 64 -24.65 1.60 6.25
CA SER A 64 -24.51 2.34 7.50
C SER A 64 -24.42 1.38 8.68
N GLY A 65 -23.27 1.35 9.37
CA GLY A 65 -23.04 0.50 10.56
C GLY A 65 -22.23 -0.77 10.31
N SER A 66 -21.79 -1.05 9.08
CA SER A 66 -20.92 -2.19 8.80
C SER A 66 -19.48 -1.90 9.25
N THR A 67 -18.93 -2.75 10.13
CA THR A 67 -17.53 -2.74 10.55
C THR A 67 -16.63 -3.60 9.64
N ALA A 68 -17.21 -4.29 8.66
CA ALA A 68 -16.46 -5.11 7.72
C ALA A 68 -15.50 -4.24 6.92
N THR A 69 -14.26 -4.69 6.75
CA THR A 69 -13.30 -4.04 5.84
C THR A 69 -13.29 -4.80 4.53
N VAL A 70 -13.40 -4.09 3.41
CA VAL A 70 -13.23 -4.67 2.08
C VAL A 70 -11.82 -4.37 1.60
N VAL A 71 -11.12 -5.41 1.17
CA VAL A 71 -9.76 -5.29 0.64
C VAL A 71 -9.85 -5.15 -0.86
N ALA A 72 -9.34 -4.04 -1.39
CA ALA A 72 -9.34 -3.74 -2.82
C ALA A 72 -7.90 -3.69 -3.35
N PRO A 73 -7.41 -4.74 -4.03
CA PRO A 73 -6.08 -4.73 -4.63
C PRO A 73 -5.99 -3.65 -5.72
N ILE A 74 -4.95 -2.82 -5.65
CA ILE A 74 -4.63 -1.82 -6.68
C ILE A 74 -3.39 -2.18 -7.49
N PHE A 75 -2.56 -3.08 -6.94
CA PHE A 75 -1.38 -3.62 -7.59
C PHE A 75 -1.15 -5.07 -7.16
N GLU A 76 -0.81 -5.93 -8.11
CA GLU A 76 -0.38 -7.31 -7.91
C GLU A 76 0.79 -7.61 -8.86
N ALA A 77 1.97 -7.93 -8.35
CA ALA A 77 3.18 -8.09 -9.16
C ALA A 77 3.10 -9.24 -10.20
N SER A 78 2.22 -10.22 -9.97
CA SER A 78 1.96 -11.32 -10.90
C SER A 78 1.07 -10.94 -12.08
N LYS A 79 0.35 -9.81 -11.99
CA LYS A 79 -0.63 -9.35 -12.99
C LYS A 79 -0.27 -8.01 -13.61
N ASP A 80 0.46 -7.19 -12.88
CA ASP A 80 0.78 -5.81 -13.25
C ASP A 80 2.27 -5.66 -13.57
N THR A 81 2.60 -4.81 -14.54
CA THR A 81 3.98 -4.37 -14.73
C THR A 81 4.43 -3.62 -13.47
N SER A 82 5.51 -4.08 -12.85
CA SER A 82 6.07 -3.40 -11.67
C SER A 82 6.39 -1.94 -12.00
N PRO A 83 6.02 -0.98 -11.13
CA PRO A 83 6.45 0.39 -11.32
C PRO A 83 7.98 0.45 -11.23
N THR A 84 8.58 1.45 -11.88
CA THR A 84 9.99 1.74 -11.66
C THR A 84 10.17 2.22 -10.22
N TYR A 85 10.79 1.39 -9.39
CA TYR A 85 11.10 1.74 -8.01
C TYR A 85 12.16 2.84 -7.98
N THR A 86 11.78 4.01 -7.45
CA THR A 86 12.75 5.10 -7.20
C THR A 86 13.36 4.88 -5.82
N CYS A 87 14.69 4.75 -5.74
CA CYS A 87 15.38 4.48 -4.49
C CYS A 87 16.77 5.16 -4.43
N PRO A 88 17.04 6.02 -3.42
CA PRO A 88 16.08 6.53 -2.45
C PRO A 88 15.04 7.44 -3.13
N GLY A 89 13.77 7.32 -2.74
CA GLY A 89 12.73 8.19 -3.29
C GLY A 89 11.32 7.63 -3.26
N MET A 90 10.42 8.35 -3.93
CA MET A 90 8.99 8.06 -3.95
C MET A 90 8.62 7.17 -5.14
N THR A 91 8.00 6.03 -4.85
CA THR A 91 7.36 5.16 -5.84
C THR A 91 5.85 5.28 -5.69
N ASN A 92 5.12 5.48 -6.79
CA ASN A 92 3.67 5.68 -6.78
C ASN A 92 2.94 4.51 -7.45
N PHE A 93 1.91 4.00 -6.77
CA PHE A 93 0.98 2.99 -7.26
C PHE A 93 -0.34 3.66 -7.60
N THR A 94 -0.63 3.84 -8.88
CA THR A 94 -1.86 4.50 -9.34
C THR A 94 -3.09 3.67 -8.99
N VAL A 95 -4.13 4.34 -8.49
CA VAL A 95 -5.43 3.74 -8.21
C VAL A 95 -6.34 3.93 -9.41
N SER A 96 -6.60 2.84 -10.14
CA SER A 96 -7.68 2.80 -11.13
C SER A 96 -8.94 2.25 -10.47
N SER A 97 -10.00 3.05 -10.40
CA SER A 97 -11.25 2.66 -9.74
C SER A 97 -11.90 1.45 -10.39
N SER A 98 -11.79 1.28 -11.71
CA SER A 98 -12.34 0.11 -12.42
C SER A 98 -11.57 -1.16 -12.08
N VAL A 99 -10.23 -1.08 -12.06
CA VAL A 99 -9.36 -2.22 -11.72
C VAL A 99 -9.53 -2.60 -10.25
N ALA A 100 -9.47 -1.62 -9.34
CA ALA A 100 -9.59 -1.84 -7.90
C ALA A 100 -10.98 -2.39 -7.53
N ALA A 101 -12.04 -1.84 -8.13
CA ALA A 101 -13.40 -2.33 -7.93
C ALA A 101 -13.55 -3.78 -8.42
N SER A 102 -13.11 -4.07 -9.65
CA SER A 102 -13.19 -5.41 -10.23
C SER A 102 -12.45 -6.45 -9.39
N ARG A 103 -11.22 -6.13 -8.93
CA ARG A 103 -10.42 -7.01 -8.05
C ARG A 103 -11.04 -7.22 -6.68
N ALA A 104 -11.82 -6.25 -6.18
CA ALA A 104 -12.55 -6.34 -4.92
C ALA A 104 -13.93 -7.03 -5.07
N GLY A 105 -14.33 -7.44 -6.27
CA GLY A 105 -15.68 -7.96 -6.53
C GLY A 105 -16.77 -6.89 -6.38
N LEU A 106 -16.44 -5.62 -6.63
CA LEU A 106 -17.34 -4.47 -6.53
C LEU A 106 -17.61 -3.86 -7.91
N SER A 107 -18.72 -3.13 -8.02
CA SER A 107 -18.92 -2.18 -9.11
C SER A 107 -18.06 -0.92 -8.88
N SER A 108 -17.70 -0.19 -9.94
CA SER A 108 -16.97 1.07 -9.79
C SER A 108 -17.73 2.12 -8.94
N PRO A 109 -19.05 2.31 -9.10
CA PRO A 109 -19.82 3.17 -8.19
C PRO A 109 -19.76 2.73 -6.72
N ASP A 110 -19.81 1.42 -6.45
CA ASP A 110 -19.71 0.89 -5.08
C ASP A 110 -18.31 1.06 -4.48
N PHE A 111 -17.27 1.02 -5.30
CA PHE A 111 -15.91 1.34 -4.86
C PHE A 111 -15.80 2.83 -4.51
N LEU A 112 -16.27 3.71 -5.40
CA LEU A 112 -16.11 5.16 -5.25
C LEU A 112 -16.93 5.73 -4.06
N SER A 113 -18.02 5.08 -3.69
CA SER A 113 -18.86 5.48 -2.55
C SER A 113 -18.27 5.09 -1.18
N ARG A 114 -17.22 4.25 -1.14
CA ARG A 114 -16.59 3.80 0.10
C ARG A 114 -15.52 4.76 0.59
N SER A 115 -15.24 4.67 1.89
CA SER A 115 -14.12 5.36 2.51
C SER A 115 -12.90 4.43 2.55
N VAL A 116 -11.74 4.94 2.14
CA VAL A 116 -10.44 4.33 2.35
C VAL A 116 -10.00 4.59 3.80
N LEU A 117 -9.74 3.51 4.52
CA LEU A 117 -9.34 3.45 5.93
C LEU A 117 -7.83 3.21 6.09
N GLY A 118 -7.18 2.68 5.06
CA GLY A 118 -5.80 2.24 5.15
C GLY A 118 -5.26 1.69 3.83
N VAL A 119 -3.97 1.39 3.86
CA VAL A 119 -3.24 0.68 2.82
C VAL A 119 -2.63 -0.56 3.45
N TRP A 120 -2.65 -1.65 2.70
CA TRP A 120 -1.99 -2.90 3.03
C TRP A 120 -0.99 -3.22 1.92
N LEU A 121 0.30 -3.22 2.27
CA LEU A 121 1.43 -3.55 1.41
C LEU A 121 1.92 -4.95 1.75
N GLU A 122 2.15 -5.78 0.74
CA GLU A 122 2.75 -7.10 0.87
C GLU A 122 4.11 -7.11 0.16
N PHE A 123 5.11 -7.65 0.84
CA PHE A 123 6.49 -7.74 0.34
C PHE A 123 6.85 -9.19 0.03
N ASN A 124 7.85 -9.38 -0.83
CA ASN A 124 8.38 -10.71 -1.08
C ASN A 124 8.99 -11.29 0.21
N SER A 125 8.65 -12.55 0.47
CA SER A 125 8.97 -13.25 1.70
C SER A 125 10.15 -14.21 1.58
N GLU A 126 10.84 -14.21 0.45
CA GLU A 126 12.09 -14.94 0.28
C GLU A 126 13.13 -14.52 1.33
N ALA A 127 13.98 -15.47 1.69
CA ALA A 127 15.02 -15.24 2.67
C ALA A 127 16.11 -14.33 2.09
N ALA A 128 16.45 -13.28 2.82
CA ALA A 128 17.57 -12.40 2.52
C ALA A 128 18.85 -12.92 3.20
N LEU A 129 19.98 -12.83 2.50
CA LEU A 129 21.28 -13.22 3.04
C LEU A 129 21.87 -12.13 3.95
N ALA A 130 21.58 -10.86 3.65
CA ALA A 130 21.97 -9.71 4.45
C ALA A 130 20.81 -8.74 4.69
N VAL A 131 20.90 -7.94 5.76
CA VAL A 131 19.91 -6.87 6.04
C VAL A 131 19.84 -5.83 4.92
N THR A 132 20.94 -5.61 4.20
CA THR A 132 21.00 -4.74 3.02
C THR A 132 20.18 -5.23 1.83
N ASP A 133 19.84 -6.52 1.82
CA ASP A 133 19.05 -7.15 0.76
C ASP A 133 17.54 -6.94 0.97
N LEU A 134 17.15 -6.46 2.15
CA LEU A 134 15.76 -6.16 2.51
C LEU A 134 15.39 -4.70 2.14
N PRO A 135 14.14 -4.46 1.75
CA PRO A 135 13.65 -3.11 1.56
C PRO A 135 13.52 -2.33 2.87
N PHE A 136 13.81 -1.03 2.82
CA PHE A 136 13.50 -0.11 3.90
C PHE A 136 12.50 0.94 3.43
N VAL A 137 11.34 0.94 4.07
CA VAL A 137 10.26 1.91 3.83
C VAL A 137 10.33 2.98 4.91
N ALA A 138 10.47 4.25 4.53
CA ALA A 138 10.39 5.36 5.49
C ALA A 138 8.98 5.92 5.65
N ALA A 139 8.16 5.87 4.60
CA ALA A 139 6.82 6.45 4.64
C ALA A 139 5.88 5.79 3.62
N VAL A 140 4.61 5.75 3.97
CA VAL A 140 3.50 5.40 3.09
C VAL A 140 2.48 6.54 3.14
N GLY A 141 1.97 6.96 2.00
CA GLY A 141 0.98 8.02 1.91
C GLY A 141 -0.03 7.78 0.79
N MET A 142 -1.08 8.58 0.75
CA MET A 142 -2.06 8.60 -0.34
C MET A 142 -2.05 9.96 -1.01
N THR A 143 -2.05 9.98 -2.33
CA THR A 143 -2.29 11.19 -3.11
C THR A 143 -3.80 11.34 -3.31
N VAL A 144 -4.33 12.47 -2.85
CA VAL A 144 -5.77 12.77 -2.88
C VAL A 144 -6.03 14.03 -3.69
N VAL A 145 -7.14 14.07 -4.42
CA VAL A 145 -7.64 15.30 -5.05
C VAL A 145 -8.63 15.93 -4.09
N LEU A 146 -8.32 17.15 -3.64
CA LEU A 146 -9.25 17.95 -2.86
C LEU A 146 -10.24 18.58 -3.84
N SER A 147 -11.50 18.17 -3.72
CA SER A 147 -12.66 18.76 -4.39
C SER A 147 -13.27 19.85 -3.52
#